data_AF-A0A3P6UY44-F1
#
_entry.id   AF-A0A3P6UY44-F1
#
_cell.length_a   1.000
_cell.length_b   1.000
_cell.length_c   1.000
_cell.angle_alpha   90.00
_cell.angle_beta   90.00
_cell.angle_gamma   90.00
#
_symmetry.space_group_name_H-M   'P 1'
#
loop_
_entity.id
_entity.type
_entity.pdbx_description
1 polymer ?
#
loop_
_entity_poly.entity_id
_entity_poly.type
_entity_poly.pdbx_seq_one_letter_code
_entity_poly.pdbx_strand_id
1 'polypeptide(L)'
;MISMTSPFRSSSAPAKRGCFGASFPVPDPTERLRAITADEAIPSYLKLMVDILLETKREIADFNQKMSAIIKENVELKEENRKMKMESSSS
;
A
#
# COMPACT_ATOMS: atom_id res chain seq x y z
N MET A 1 -31.63 -48.47 -7.67
CA MET A 1 -32.27 -47.39 -8.46
C MET A 1 -31.71 -46.08 -7.93
N ILE A 2 -30.99 -45.22 -8.63
CA ILE A 2 -30.71 -45.05 -10.06
C ILE A 2 -29.21 -44.75 -10.17
N SER A 3 -28.54 -45.51 -11.02
CA SER A 3 -27.18 -45.23 -11.49
C SER A 3 -27.29 -44.16 -12.57
N MET A 4 -26.61 -43.01 -12.44
CA MET A 4 -26.44 -42.08 -13.56
C MET A 4 -24.99 -41.63 -13.64
N THR A 5 -24.39 -42.12 -14.71
CA THR A 5 -23.08 -41.93 -15.28
C THR A 5 -22.63 -40.46 -15.33
N SER A 6 -21.47 -40.18 -14.76
CA SER A 6 -20.67 -38.98 -15.08
C SER A 6 -20.22 -39.06 -16.54
N PRO A 7 -20.55 -38.09 -17.41
CA PRO A 7 -19.93 -38.02 -18.71
C PRO A 7 -18.55 -37.36 -18.58
N PHE A 8 -17.50 -38.17 -18.68
CA PHE A 8 -16.21 -37.67 -19.13
C PHE A 8 -16.40 -37.14 -20.56
N ARG A 9 -16.26 -35.82 -20.75
CA ARG A 9 -15.94 -35.23 -22.05
C ARG A 9 -14.70 -34.38 -21.89
N SER A 10 -13.54 -35.00 -22.12
CA SER A 10 -12.32 -34.30 -22.51
C SER A 10 -12.58 -33.53 -23.80
N SER A 11 -12.21 -32.24 -23.86
CA SER A 11 -11.28 -31.70 -24.86
C SER A 11 -11.32 -30.17 -24.96
N SER A 12 -10.11 -29.60 -24.91
CA SER A 12 -9.59 -28.47 -25.71
C SER A 12 -10.30 -27.12 -25.68
N ALA A 13 -9.77 -26.18 -24.89
CA ALA A 13 -8.91 -25.09 -25.40
C ALA A 13 -8.53 -24.17 -24.23
N PRO A 14 -7.25 -23.79 -24.05
CA PRO A 14 -6.97 -22.60 -23.26
C PRO A 14 -7.59 -21.42 -24.01
N ALA A 15 -8.61 -20.79 -23.42
CA ALA A 15 -9.08 -19.50 -23.88
C ALA A 15 -7.87 -18.57 -23.82
N LYS A 16 -7.27 -18.26 -24.98
CA LYS A 16 -6.34 -17.16 -25.14
C LYS A 16 -7.09 -15.91 -24.68
N ARG A 17 -6.90 -15.53 -23.42
CA ARG A 17 -7.18 -14.18 -22.93
C ARG A 17 -6.15 -13.27 -23.58
N GLY A 18 -6.38 -12.96 -24.85
CA GLY A 18 -5.76 -11.83 -25.50
C GLY A 18 -6.40 -10.55 -25.01
N CYS A 19 -5.57 -9.51 -24.93
CA CYS A 19 -5.90 -8.11 -24.70
C CYS A 19 -6.50 -7.77 -23.32
N PHE A 20 -5.93 -6.88 -22.51
CA PHE A 20 -5.08 -5.71 -22.82
C PHE A 20 -3.94 -5.61 -21.82
N GLY A 21 -2.72 -5.90 -22.29
CA GLY A 21 -1.50 -5.41 -21.66
C GLY A 21 -1.38 -3.92 -21.93
N ALA A 22 -2.16 -3.11 -21.22
CA ALA A 22 -1.94 -1.68 -21.09
C ALA A 22 -2.21 -1.33 -19.63
N SER A 23 -1.21 -1.58 -18.79
CA SER A 23 -1.08 -0.83 -17.53
C SER A 23 -0.82 0.62 -17.92
N PHE A 24 -1.88 1.36 -18.27
CA PHE A 24 -1.78 2.81 -18.33
C PHE A 24 -1.31 3.27 -16.94
N PRO A 25 -0.25 4.08 -16.83
CA PRO A 25 0.15 4.61 -15.54
C PRO A 25 -1.04 5.44 -15.03
N VAL A 26 -1.72 4.92 -14.01
CA VAL A 26 -2.74 5.68 -13.30
C VAL A 26 -1.98 6.83 -12.64
N PRO A 27 -2.25 8.09 -13.02
CA PRO A 27 -1.52 9.23 -12.47
C PRO A 27 -1.69 9.26 -10.95
N ASP A 28 -0.65 9.71 -10.23
CA ASP A 28 -0.71 9.86 -8.77
C ASP A 28 -1.95 10.70 -8.41
N PRO A 29 -2.84 10.22 -7.53
CA PRO A 29 -4.00 10.98 -7.10
C PRO A 29 -3.66 12.41 -6.63
N THR A 30 -2.47 12.62 -6.07
CA THR A 30 -1.96 13.94 -5.68
C THR A 30 -1.80 14.87 -6.89
N GLU A 31 -1.20 14.38 -7.97
CA GLU A 31 -0.98 15.15 -9.21
C GLU A 31 -2.30 15.51 -9.88
N ARG A 32 -3.26 14.58 -9.87
CA ARG A 32 -4.62 14.82 -10.37
C ARG A 32 -5.32 15.92 -9.57
N LEU A 33 -5.22 15.88 -8.24
CA LEU A 33 -5.83 16.91 -7.39
C LEU A 33 -5.20 18.29 -7.59
N ARG A 34 -3.87 18.36 -7.78
CA ARG A 34 -3.19 19.62 -8.12
C ARG A 34 -3.64 20.16 -9.48
N ALA A 35 -3.80 19.29 -10.47
CA ALA A 35 -4.29 19.69 -11.80
C ALA A 35 -5.72 20.25 -11.75
N ILE A 36 -6.61 19.63 -10.96
CA ILE A 36 -7.99 20.11 -10.79
C ILE A 36 -8.03 21.47 -10.08
N THR A 37 -7.24 21.65 -9.02
CA THR A 37 -7.24 22.88 -8.22
C THR A 37 -6.56 24.07 -8.91
N ALA A 38 -5.81 23.83 -9.99
CA ALA A 38 -5.27 24.87 -10.85
C ALA A 38 -6.35 25.61 -11.66
N ASP A 39 -7.53 25.03 -11.86
CA ASP A 39 -8.65 25.67 -12.55
C ASP A 39 -9.20 26.84 -11.71
N GLU A 40 -9.36 28.01 -12.35
CA GLU A 40 -9.90 29.21 -11.73
C GLU A 40 -11.40 29.09 -11.40
N ALA A 41 -12.11 28.18 -12.08
CA ALA A 41 -13.52 27.91 -11.81
C ALA A 41 -13.76 27.21 -10.45
N ILE A 42 -12.71 26.64 -9.84
CA ILE A 42 -12.81 25.95 -8.56
C ILE A 42 -12.91 26.96 -7.41
N PRO A 43 -13.95 26.89 -6.57
CA PRO A 43 -14.07 27.72 -5.37
C PRO A 43 -12.84 27.65 -4.46
N SER A 44 -12.42 28.80 -3.91
CA SER A 44 -11.22 28.90 -3.06
C SER A 44 -11.24 27.99 -1.83
N TYR A 45 -12.42 27.74 -1.25
CA TYR A 45 -12.55 26.84 -0.10
C TYR A 45 -12.19 25.39 -0.47
N LEU A 46 -12.46 24.94 -1.70
CA LEU A 46 -12.07 23.61 -2.17
C LEU A 46 -10.55 23.52 -2.36
N LYS A 47 -9.93 24.57 -2.90
CA LYS A 47 -8.46 24.64 -3.02
C LYS A 47 -7.79 24.52 -1.65
N LEU A 48 -8.28 25.28 -0.67
CA LEU A 48 -7.79 25.21 0.72
C LEU A 48 -7.95 23.80 1.31
N MET A 49 -9.10 23.15 1.13
CA MET A 49 -9.30 21.78 1.62
C MET A 49 -8.32 20.79 0.97
N VAL A 50 -8.08 20.91 -0.34
CA VAL A 50 -7.09 20.06 -1.03
C VAL A 50 -5.70 20.31 -0.47
N ASP A 51 -5.28 21.57 -0.29
CA ASP A 51 -3.97 21.89 0.27
C ASP A 51 -3.78 21.30 1.67
N ILE A 52 -4.80 21.41 2.54
CA ILE A 52 -4.79 20.80 3.89
C ILE A 52 -4.65 19.27 3.79
N LEU A 53 -5.39 18.63 2.88
CA LEU A 53 -5.31 17.17 2.69
C LEU A 53 -3.94 16.73 2.17
N LEU A 54 -3.34 17.48 1.25
CA LEU A 54 -2.02 17.21 0.71
C LEU A 54 -0.93 17.37 1.78
N GLU A 55 -1.04 18.40 2.61
CA GLU A 55 -0.18 18.63 3.76
C GLU A 55 -0.30 17.48 4.78
N THR A 56 -1.53 17.14 5.17
CA THR A 56 -1.82 16.06 6.12
C THR A 56 -1.27 14.72 5.62
N LYS A 57 -1.41 14.42 4.32
CA LYS A 57 -0.83 13.21 3.71
C LYS A 57 0.68 13.17 3.87
N ARG A 58 1.37 14.30 3.68
CA ARG A 58 2.82 14.42 3.86
C ARG A 58 3.22 14.20 5.32
N GLU A 59 2.55 14.88 6.25
CA GLU A 59 2.80 14.72 7.68
C GLU A 59 2.63 13.28 8.16
N ILE A 60 1.58 12.59 7.69
CA ILE A 60 1.36 11.17 7.99
C ILE A 60 2.49 10.30 7.43
N ALA A 61 2.96 10.56 6.21
CA ALA A 61 4.06 9.81 5.62
C ALA A 61 5.36 9.97 6.43
N ASP A 62 5.69 11.21 6.81
CA ASP A 62 6.87 11.53 7.62
C ASP A 62 6.77 10.89 9.02
N PHE A 63 5.58 10.94 9.62
CA PHE A 63 5.31 10.29 10.91
C PHE A 63 5.50 8.78 10.83
N ASN A 64 4.95 8.13 9.80
CA ASN A 64 5.08 6.68 9.61
C ASN A 64 6.53 6.27 9.39
N GLN A 65 7.32 7.07 8.68
CA GLN A 65 8.74 6.83 8.50
C GLN A 65 9.49 6.90 9.84
N LYS A 66 9.25 7.95 10.63
CA LYS A 66 9.84 8.10 11.98
C LYS A 66 9.42 6.96 12.92
N MET A 67 8.14 6.60 12.93
CA MET A 67 7.62 5.50 13.72
C MET A 67 8.30 4.17 13.37
N SER A 68 8.47 3.90 12.07
CA SER A 68 9.16 2.69 11.60
C SER A 68 10.62 2.64 12.04
N ALA A 69 11.33 3.77 12.01
CA ALA A 69 12.70 3.86 12.50
C ALA A 69 12.78 3.59 14.01
N ILE A 70 11.89 4.18 14.81
CA ILE A 70 11.83 3.97 16.26
C ILE A 70 11.52 2.51 16.60
N ILE A 71 10.58 1.88 15.91
CA ILE A 71 10.25 0.47 16.13
C ILE A 71 11.47 -0.41 15.86
N LYS A 72 12.20 -0.14 14.77
CA LYS A 72 13.41 -0.90 14.42
C LYS A 72 14.48 -0.76 15.51
N GLU A 73 14.77 0.47 15.93
CA GLU A 73 15.72 0.73 17.01
C GLU A 73 15.30 0.04 18.32
N ASN A 74 14.01 0.07 18.66
CA ASN A 74 13.51 -0.58 19.87
C ASN A 74 13.71 -2.11 19.85
N VAL A 75 13.58 -2.73 18.68
CA VAL A 75 13.83 -4.17 18.49
C VAL A 75 15.32 -4.47 18.68
N GLU A 76 16.19 -3.68 18.08
CA GLU A 76 17.65 -3.84 18.20
C GLU A 76 18.10 -3.69 19.67
N LEU A 77 17.63 -2.64 20.35
CA LEU A 77 17.92 -2.40 21.76
C LEU A 77 17.39 -3.51 22.68
N LYS A 78 16.21 -4.07 22.38
CA LYS A 78 15.65 -5.19 23.17
C LYS A 78 16.51 -6.45 23.04
N GLU A 79 17.02 -6.71 21.84
CA GLU A 79 17.88 -7.86 21.59
C GLU A 79 19.25 -7.69 22.26
N GLU A 80 19.83 -6.49 22.18
CA GLU A 80 21.08 -6.18 22.87
C GLU A 80 20.93 -6.30 24.39
N ASN A 81 19.85 -5.74 24.96
CA ASN A 81 19.53 -5.88 26.38
C ASN A 81 19.33 -7.34 26.80
N ARG A 82 18.72 -8.16 25.94
CA ARG A 82 18.55 -9.60 26.20
C ARG A 82 19.91 -10.30 26.26
N LYS A 83 20.81 -9.99 25.33
CA LYS A 83 22.17 -10.53 25.28
C LYS A 83 22.97 -10.14 26.52
N MET A 84 23.00 -8.86 26.87
CA MET A 84 23.70 -8.37 28.07
C MET A 84 23.17 -9.00 29.35
N LYS A 85 21.85 -9.21 29.48
CA LYS A 85 21.26 -9.91 30.63
C LYS A 85 21.74 -11.36 30.73
N MET A 86 21.85 -12.08 29.62
CA MET A 86 22.39 -13.44 29.62
C MET A 86 23.86 -13.46 30.06
N GLU A 87 24.69 -12.57 29.53
CA GLU A 87 26.12 -12.47 29.85
C GLU A 87 26.36 -12.10 31.32
N SER A 88 25.61 -11.13 31.85
CA SER A 88 25.69 -10.71 33.26
C SER A 88 25.11 -11.73 34.25
N SER A 89 24.15 -12.57 33.84
CA SER A 89 23.62 -13.68 34.66
C SER A 89 24.49 -14.95 34.66
N SER A 90 25.49 -15.01 33.77
CA SER A 90 26.40 -16.17 33.64
C SER A 90 27.77 -15.94 34.30
N SER A 91 27.96 -14.79 34.96
CA SER A 91 29.16 -14.40 35.73
C SER A 91 28.85 -14.36 37.22
#